data_AF-A0AAV5LP51-F1
#
_entry.id   AF-A0AAV5LP51-F1
#
_cell.length_a   1.000
_cell.length_b   1.000
_cell.length_c   1.000
_cell.angle_alpha   90.00
_cell.angle_beta   90.00
_cell.angle_gamma   90.00
#
_symmetry.space_group_name_H-M   'P 1'
#
loop_
_entity.id
_entity.type
_entity.pdbx_description
1 polymer ?
#
loop_
_entity_poly.entity_id
_entity_poly.type
_entity_poly.pdbx_seq_one_letter_code
_entity_poly.pdbx_strand_id
1 'polypeptide(L)'
;MRVDVVDALKKCAEALQHGNPRLANTEMGRVIHLAEEETSAATRRLIGYFAQALACRAYGLHSKYFSFPSPDWKKWMCDGYNLFSTVGRSISDVIKGKCKVHVIELVKHMDGYKQWASILRGVDDWGDLTHLRLSFLVQEKVEISKQSEEELIRCGMASLWL
;
A
#
# COMPACT_ATOMS: atom_id res chain seq x y z
N MET A 1 -5.81 -19.18 -7.47
CA MET A 1 -5.38 -20.08 -6.38
C MET A 1 -6.34 -21.23 -6.31
N ARG A 2 -5.83 -22.47 -6.31
CA ARG A 2 -6.66 -23.68 -6.21
C ARG A 2 -7.46 -23.68 -4.89
N VAL A 3 -8.65 -24.26 -4.91
CA VAL A 3 -9.59 -24.26 -3.77
C VAL A 3 -9.02 -25.07 -2.58
N ASP A 4 -8.35 -26.18 -2.87
CA ASP A 4 -7.69 -27.05 -1.89
C ASP A 4 -6.61 -26.33 -1.04
N VAL A 5 -5.87 -25.41 -1.66
CA VAL A 5 -4.88 -24.53 -1.02
C VAL A 5 -5.57 -23.52 -0.10
N VAL A 6 -6.63 -22.87 -0.60
CA VAL A 6 -7.40 -21.90 0.18
C VAL A 6 -7.96 -22.58 1.43
N ASP A 7 -8.50 -23.78 1.29
CA ASP A 7 -9.06 -24.54 2.40
C ASP A 7 -7.99 -25.01 3.38
N ALA A 8 -6.80 -25.39 2.90
CA ALA A 8 -5.67 -25.74 3.78
C ALA A 8 -5.20 -24.53 4.60
N LEU A 9 -5.07 -23.37 3.97
CA LEU A 9 -4.71 -22.12 4.65
C LEU A 9 -5.74 -21.73 5.72
N LYS A 10 -7.04 -21.84 5.41
CA LYS A 10 -8.12 -21.56 6.37
C LYS A 10 -8.08 -22.51 7.55
N LYS A 11 -8.01 -23.83 7.31
CA LYS A 11 -7.93 -24.83 8.39
C LYS A 11 -6.69 -24.66 9.25
N CYS A 12 -5.55 -24.29 8.66
CA CYS A 12 -4.34 -23.96 9.40
C CYS A 12 -4.57 -22.74 10.32
N ALA A 13 -5.18 -21.67 9.80
CA ALA A 13 -5.50 -20.48 10.57
C ALA A 13 -6.48 -20.76 11.74
N GLU A 14 -7.54 -21.53 11.48
CA GLU A 14 -8.50 -21.97 12.50
C GLU A 14 -7.82 -22.83 13.57
N ALA A 15 -6.98 -23.79 13.17
CA ALA A 15 -6.24 -24.62 14.10
C ALA A 15 -5.31 -23.80 15.00
N LEU A 16 -4.64 -22.78 14.46
CA LEU A 16 -3.83 -21.84 15.25
C LEU A 16 -4.70 -21.01 16.21
N GLN A 17 -5.86 -20.51 15.75
CA GLN A 17 -6.79 -19.75 16.58
C GLN A 17 -7.32 -20.58 17.76
N HIS A 18 -7.59 -21.87 17.54
CA HIS A 18 -8.09 -22.79 18.56
C HIS A 18 -6.99 -23.47 19.38
N GLY A 19 -5.71 -23.09 19.20
CA GLY A 19 -4.60 -23.66 19.97
C GLY A 19 -4.35 -25.14 19.68
N ASN A 20 -4.59 -25.60 18.46
CA ASN A 20 -4.35 -26.98 18.00
C ASN A 20 -3.08 -27.04 17.11
N PRO A 21 -1.87 -27.07 17.72
CA PRO A 21 -0.62 -27.03 16.97
C PRO A 21 -0.41 -28.26 16.07
N ARG A 22 -0.96 -29.42 16.45
CA ARG A 22 -0.86 -30.64 15.65
C ARG A 22 -1.61 -30.49 14.32
N LEU A 23 -2.87 -30.05 14.39
CA LEU A 23 -3.67 -29.81 13.19
C LEU A 23 -3.09 -28.66 12.34
N ALA A 24 -2.64 -27.58 12.98
CA ALA A 24 -2.00 -26.46 12.28
C ALA A 24 -0.76 -26.92 11.50
N ASN A 25 0.08 -27.77 12.09
CA ASN A 25 1.27 -28.31 11.44
C ASN A 25 0.92 -29.24 10.27
N THR A 26 -0.11 -30.10 10.43
CA THR A 26 -0.59 -30.97 9.34
C THR A 26 -1.09 -30.15 8.15
N GLU A 27 -1.93 -29.14 8.40
CA GLU A 27 -2.45 -28.28 7.34
C GLU A 27 -1.35 -27.42 6.70
N MET A 28 -0.37 -26.94 7.48
CA MET A 28 0.79 -26.23 6.96
C MET A 28 1.62 -27.11 6.01
N GLY A 29 1.84 -28.39 6.37
CA GLY A 29 2.48 -29.35 5.47
C GLY A 29 1.71 -29.52 4.15
N ARG A 30 0.36 -29.56 4.21
CA ARG A 30 -0.50 -29.62 3.02
C ARG A 30 -0.37 -28.36 2.17
N VAL A 31 -0.32 -27.18 2.79
CA VAL A 31 -0.10 -25.90 2.09
C VAL A 31 1.24 -25.91 1.33
N ILE A 32 2.32 -26.35 1.98
CA ILE A 32 3.66 -26.41 1.37
C ILE A 32 3.64 -27.34 0.15
N HIS A 33 3.10 -28.54 0.31
CA HIS A 33 3.02 -29.51 -0.77
C HIS A 33 2.20 -28.99 -1.97
N LEU A 34 1.02 -28.42 -1.71
CA LEU A 34 0.19 -27.86 -2.77
C LEU A 34 0.85 -26.63 -3.46
N ALA A 35 1.71 -25.90 -2.75
CA ALA A 35 2.49 -24.80 -3.34
C ALA A 35 3.56 -25.32 -4.33
N GLU A 36 4.14 -26.48 -4.09
CA GLU A 36 5.09 -27.12 -5.01
C GLU A 36 4.39 -27.56 -6.31
N GLU A 37 3.14 -28.02 -6.22
CA GLU A 37 2.32 -28.39 -7.38
C GLU A 37 1.76 -27.19 -8.15
N GLU A 38 1.79 -25.98 -7.59
CA GLU A 38 1.22 -24.79 -8.21
C GLU A 38 2.07 -24.34 -9.39
N THR A 39 1.50 -24.31 -10.60
CA THR A 39 2.21 -23.93 -11.84
C THR A 39 2.36 -22.41 -11.97
N SER A 40 1.42 -21.64 -11.41
CA SER A 40 1.45 -20.19 -11.47
C SER A 40 2.47 -19.62 -10.47
N ALA A 41 3.56 -19.02 -10.97
CA ALA A 41 4.58 -18.39 -10.14
C ALA A 41 4.04 -17.22 -9.28
N ALA A 42 2.96 -16.56 -9.72
CA ALA A 42 2.27 -15.53 -8.94
C ALA A 42 1.47 -16.14 -7.79
N THR A 43 0.72 -17.21 -8.08
CA THR A 43 -0.07 -17.93 -7.06
C THR A 43 0.83 -18.59 -6.03
N ARG A 44 1.92 -19.25 -6.46
CA ARG A 44 2.91 -19.85 -5.56
C ARG A 44 3.49 -18.83 -4.57
N ARG A 45 3.80 -17.62 -5.05
CA ARG A 45 4.23 -16.50 -4.18
C ARG A 45 3.18 -16.09 -3.17
N LEU A 46 1.93 -15.97 -3.61
CA LEU A 46 0.81 -15.63 -2.72
C LEU A 46 0.66 -16.66 -1.59
N ILE A 47 0.72 -17.95 -1.92
CA ILE A 47 0.66 -19.05 -0.95
C ILE A 47 1.81 -18.95 0.05
N GLY A 48 3.03 -18.69 -0.44
CA GLY A 48 4.21 -18.49 0.40
C GLY A 48 4.03 -17.35 1.41
N TYR A 49 3.47 -16.21 1.00
CA TYR A 49 3.21 -15.09 1.91
C TYR A 49 2.21 -15.45 3.02
N PHE A 50 1.12 -16.14 2.68
CA PHE A 50 0.15 -16.58 3.68
C PHE A 50 0.73 -17.62 4.64
N ALA A 51 1.44 -18.63 4.12
CA ALA A 51 2.10 -19.65 4.93
C ALA A 51 3.11 -19.03 5.91
N GLN A 52 3.93 -18.09 5.42
CA GLN A 52 4.88 -17.36 6.24
C GLN A 52 4.19 -16.51 7.32
N ALA A 53 3.11 -15.80 6.99
CA ALA A 53 2.35 -15.02 7.97
C ALA A 53 1.75 -15.89 9.08
N LEU A 54 1.21 -17.06 8.73
CA LEU A 54 0.69 -18.04 9.68
C LEU A 54 1.80 -18.61 10.58
N ALA A 55 2.96 -18.95 10.02
CA ALA A 55 4.11 -19.39 10.80
C ALA A 55 4.61 -18.29 11.76
N CYS A 56 4.74 -17.05 11.29
CA CYS A 56 5.11 -15.92 12.14
C CYS A 56 4.12 -15.76 13.31
N ARG A 57 2.82 -15.84 13.05
CA ARG A 57 1.78 -15.80 14.10
C ARG A 57 1.92 -16.95 15.09
N ALA A 58 2.15 -18.18 14.62
CA ALA A 58 2.27 -19.36 15.45
C ALA A 58 3.44 -19.28 16.44
N TYR A 59 4.56 -18.69 16.00
CA TYR A 59 5.78 -18.58 16.81
C TYR A 59 5.94 -17.21 17.51
N GLY A 60 4.93 -16.33 17.43
CA GLY A 60 5.03 -14.97 17.97
C GLY A 60 6.15 -14.13 17.33
N LEU A 61 6.56 -14.49 16.11
CA LEU A 61 7.63 -13.81 15.39
C LEU A 61 7.02 -12.59 14.69
N HIS A 62 7.62 -11.42 14.91
CA HIS A 62 7.42 -10.30 14.01
C HIS A 62 8.13 -10.62 12.69
N SER A 63 7.37 -10.66 11.60
CA SER A 63 7.95 -10.77 10.27
C SER A 63 8.88 -9.57 10.04
N LYS A 64 10.18 -9.81 9.84
CA LYS A 64 11.13 -8.77 9.39
C LYS A 64 10.79 -8.24 7.99
N TYR A 65 9.87 -8.90 7.26
CA TYR A 65 9.33 -8.42 5.99
C TYR A 65 8.11 -7.50 6.18
N PHE A 66 7.61 -7.36 7.41
CA PHE A 66 6.58 -6.39 7.79
C PHE A 66 7.18 -5.06 8.28
N SER A 67 8.47 -4.81 8.04
CA SER A 67 8.94 -3.43 7.89
C SER A 67 8.40 -2.93 6.56
N PHE A 68 7.15 -2.48 6.57
CA PHE A 68 6.64 -1.68 5.48
C PHE A 68 7.40 -0.36 5.50
N PRO A 69 8.05 0.02 4.39
CA PRO A 69 7.90 -0.54 3.05
C PRO A 69 8.87 -1.69 2.70
N SER A 70 8.34 -2.74 2.06
CA SER A 70 9.16 -3.72 1.31
C SER A 70 9.88 -3.00 0.16
N PRO A 71 11.13 -3.32 -0.19
CA PRO A 71 11.86 -2.69 -1.32
C PRO A 71 11.09 -2.65 -2.65
N ASP A 72 10.16 -3.58 -2.86
CA ASP A 72 9.32 -3.69 -4.06
C ASP A 72 8.04 -2.82 -4.01
N TRP A 73 7.81 -2.05 -2.95
CA TRP A 73 6.63 -1.20 -2.78
C TRP A 73 6.40 -0.23 -3.95
N LYS A 74 7.48 0.23 -4.59
CA LYS A 74 7.44 1.07 -5.80
C LYS A 74 6.71 0.38 -6.96
N LYS A 75 6.82 -0.94 -7.09
CA LYS A 75 6.15 -1.72 -8.13
C LYS A 75 4.64 -1.83 -7.88
N TRP A 76 4.23 -1.94 -6.61
CA TRP A 76 2.80 -1.97 -6.23
C TRP A 76 2.11 -0.63 -6.44
N MET A 77 2.84 0.50 -6.29
CA MET A 77 2.30 1.81 -6.64
C MET A 77 2.08 2.00 -8.15
N CYS A 78 2.89 1.36 -9.00
CA CYS A 78 2.71 1.42 -10.44
C CYS A 78 1.42 0.72 -10.92
N ASP A 79 0.85 -0.23 -10.16
CA ASP A 79 -0.46 -0.84 -10.46
C ASP A 79 -1.63 -0.05 -9.80
N GLY A 80 -1.32 0.95 -8.98
CA GLY A 80 -2.27 1.81 -8.26
C GLY A 80 -2.97 2.89 -9.11
N TYR A 81 -2.72 2.95 -10.43
CA TYR A 81 -3.36 3.93 -11.32
C TYR A 81 -4.90 3.98 -11.21
N ASN A 82 -5.54 2.85 -10.83
CA ASN A 82 -6.99 2.80 -10.62
C ASN A 82 -7.45 3.45 -9.30
N LEU A 83 -6.63 3.44 -8.25
CA LEU A 83 -6.94 4.14 -6.99
C LEU A 83 -6.84 5.65 -7.19
N PHE A 84 -5.83 6.10 -7.95
CA PHE A 84 -5.59 7.53 -8.21
C PHE A 84 -6.72 8.20 -8.99
N SER A 85 -7.32 7.51 -9.96
CA SER A 85 -8.45 8.07 -10.71
C SER A 85 -9.72 8.20 -9.86
N THR A 86 -9.94 7.30 -8.91
CA THR A 86 -11.12 7.31 -8.02
C THR A 86 -11.01 8.41 -6.96
N VAL A 87 -9.83 8.52 -6.32
CA VAL A 87 -9.54 9.57 -5.34
C VAL A 87 -9.53 10.94 -6.01
N GLY A 88 -8.91 11.06 -7.19
CA GLY A 88 -8.89 12.29 -7.96
C GLY A 88 -10.29 12.82 -8.30
N ARG A 89 -11.21 11.97 -8.75
CA ARG A 89 -12.61 12.37 -9.01
C ARG A 89 -13.31 12.87 -7.75
N SER A 90 -13.17 12.13 -6.65
CA SER A 90 -13.81 12.49 -5.38
C SER A 90 -13.31 13.85 -4.86
N ILE A 91 -12.01 14.13 -5.05
CA ILE A 91 -11.42 15.42 -4.73
C ILE A 91 -11.97 16.50 -5.66
N SER A 92 -11.99 16.27 -6.98
CA SER A 92 -12.53 17.23 -7.96
C SER A 92 -13.98 17.61 -7.65
N ASP A 93 -14.84 16.65 -7.31
CA ASP A 93 -16.26 16.90 -7.00
C ASP A 93 -16.42 17.80 -5.77
N VAL A 94 -15.57 17.64 -4.75
CA VAL A 94 -15.61 18.44 -3.51
C VAL A 94 -15.01 19.84 -3.72
N ILE A 95 -14.00 19.96 -4.58
CA ILE A 95 -13.32 21.22 -4.87
C ILE A 95 -14.16 22.12 -5.79
N LYS A 96 -15.00 21.54 -6.64
CA LYS A 96 -15.82 22.31 -7.59
C LYS A 96 -16.64 23.40 -6.87
N GLY A 97 -16.45 24.65 -7.30
CA GLY A 97 -17.11 25.83 -6.71
C GLY A 97 -16.49 26.30 -5.39
N LYS A 98 -15.28 25.84 -5.03
CA LYS A 98 -14.51 26.35 -3.89
C LYS A 98 -13.41 27.29 -4.40
N CYS A 99 -13.28 28.45 -3.77
CA CYS A 99 -12.23 29.41 -4.12
C CYS A 99 -10.89 29.14 -3.43
N LYS A 100 -10.91 28.53 -2.24
CA LYS A 100 -9.71 28.19 -1.47
C LYS A 100 -9.84 26.79 -0.90
N VAL A 101 -8.83 25.96 -1.10
CA VAL A 101 -8.81 24.56 -0.63
C VAL A 101 -7.50 24.29 0.08
N HIS A 102 -7.58 23.56 1.20
CA HIS A 102 -6.41 23.01 1.89
C HIS A 102 -6.58 21.50 1.98
N VAL A 103 -5.67 20.75 1.37
CA VAL A 103 -5.62 19.30 1.48
C VAL A 103 -4.51 18.88 2.42
N ILE A 104 -4.85 17.99 3.35
CA ILE A 104 -3.90 17.35 4.26
C ILE A 104 -3.81 15.89 3.85
N GLU A 105 -2.66 15.47 3.34
CA GLU A 105 -2.41 14.08 2.97
C GLU A 105 -1.53 13.39 4.01
N LEU A 106 -1.99 12.24 4.48
CA LEU A 106 -1.20 11.34 5.32
C LEU A 106 -0.40 10.43 4.40
N VAL A 107 0.91 10.66 4.29
CA VAL A 107 1.78 9.87 3.41
C VAL A 107 2.68 8.96 4.23
N LYS A 108 2.78 7.71 3.79
CA LYS A 108 3.75 6.77 4.36
C LYS A 108 5.14 6.94 3.71
N HIS A 109 5.18 7.31 2.42
CA HIS A 109 6.40 7.63 1.67
C HIS A 109 6.19 8.85 0.78
N MET A 110 7.26 9.61 0.54
CA MET A 110 7.21 10.86 -0.22
C MET A 110 6.73 10.70 -1.66
N ASP A 111 6.76 9.51 -2.27
CA ASP A 111 6.30 9.29 -3.66
C ASP A 111 4.80 9.61 -3.90
N GLY A 112 4.02 9.94 -2.86
CA GLY A 112 2.67 10.52 -2.97
C GLY A 112 2.60 11.84 -3.76
N TYR A 113 3.71 12.54 -3.99
CA TYR A 113 3.71 13.74 -4.85
C TYR A 113 3.27 13.46 -6.30
N LYS A 114 3.52 12.25 -6.82
CA LYS A 114 3.12 11.87 -8.20
C LYS A 114 1.60 11.77 -8.36
N GLN A 115 0.90 11.41 -7.29
CA GLN A 115 -0.57 11.41 -7.23
C GLN A 115 -1.09 12.84 -7.40
N TRP A 116 -0.52 13.81 -6.66
CA TRP A 116 -0.88 15.21 -6.81
C TRP A 116 -0.54 15.76 -8.18
N ALA A 117 0.59 15.41 -8.79
CA ALA A 117 0.90 15.84 -10.15
C ALA A 117 -0.15 15.37 -11.20
N SER A 118 -0.86 14.26 -10.95
CA SER A 118 -1.96 13.82 -11.82
C SER A 118 -3.28 14.50 -11.47
N ILE A 119 -3.57 14.71 -10.19
CA ILE A 119 -4.79 15.38 -9.72
C ILE A 119 -4.76 16.87 -10.11
N LEU A 120 -3.60 17.51 -9.96
CA LEU A 120 -3.38 18.91 -10.31
C LEU A 120 -3.47 19.19 -11.81
N ARG A 121 -3.21 18.18 -12.66
CA ARG A 121 -3.42 18.31 -14.11
C ARG A 121 -4.89 18.50 -14.49
N GLY A 122 -5.83 18.20 -13.60
CA GLY A 122 -7.25 18.49 -13.77
C GLY A 122 -7.70 19.81 -13.12
N VAL A 123 -6.78 20.64 -12.59
CA VAL A 123 -7.13 21.88 -11.87
C VAL A 123 -7.86 22.89 -12.76
N ASP A 124 -7.58 22.89 -14.06
CA ASP A 124 -8.25 23.79 -15.01
C ASP A 124 -9.77 23.52 -15.07
N ASP A 125 -10.21 22.30 -14.72
CA ASP A 125 -11.63 21.91 -14.65
C ASP A 125 -12.29 22.24 -13.28
N TRP A 126 -11.55 22.82 -12.33
CA TRP A 126 -12.02 23.04 -10.95
C TRP A 126 -12.75 24.38 -10.76
N GLY A 127 -12.82 25.21 -11.81
CA GLY A 127 -13.61 26.44 -11.84
C GLY A 127 -12.94 27.58 -11.06
N ASP A 128 -13.62 28.04 -10.00
CA ASP A 128 -13.26 29.27 -9.25
C ASP A 128 -12.09 29.14 -8.28
N LEU A 129 -11.31 28.06 -8.36
CA LEU A 129 -10.22 27.81 -7.41
C LEU A 129 -9.08 28.80 -7.62
N THR A 130 -8.89 29.70 -6.65
CA THR A 130 -7.82 30.71 -6.67
C THR A 130 -6.68 30.40 -5.72
N HIS A 131 -6.87 29.47 -4.78
CA HIS A 131 -5.83 29.08 -3.83
C HIS A 131 -5.92 27.59 -3.46
N LEU A 132 -4.80 26.88 -3.60
CA LEU A 132 -4.64 25.51 -3.15
C LEU A 132 -3.43 25.41 -2.22
N ARG A 133 -3.66 24.93 -1.00
CA ARG A 133 -2.61 24.53 -0.07
C ARG A 133 -2.58 23.01 0.04
N LEU A 134 -1.41 22.42 -0.10
CA LEU A 134 -1.17 21.00 0.17
C LEU A 134 -0.30 20.86 1.41
N SER A 135 -0.62 19.93 2.29
CA SER A 135 0.19 19.62 3.48
C SER A 135 0.34 18.12 3.62
N PHE A 136 1.58 17.68 3.81
CA PHE A 136 1.92 16.26 3.86
C PHE A 136 2.35 15.91 5.28
N LEU A 137 1.66 14.96 5.89
CA LEU A 137 2.03 14.40 7.18
C LEU A 137 2.71 13.06 6.93
N VAL A 138 4.03 13.05 7.10
CA VAL A 138 4.88 11.88 6.86
C VAL A 138 5.02 11.08 8.16
N GLN A 139 4.63 9.80 8.14
CA GLN A 139 4.70 8.94 9.34
C GLN A 139 6.12 8.46 9.70
N GLU A 140 7.10 8.56 8.79
CA GLU A 140 8.50 8.20 9.03
C GLU A 140 9.41 9.43 8.95
N LYS A 141 10.52 9.40 9.68
CA LYS A 141 11.59 10.40 9.58
C LYS A 141 12.31 10.19 8.25
N VAL A 142 11.77 10.78 7.18
CA VAL A 142 12.34 10.70 5.84
C VAL A 142 13.49 11.71 5.75
N GLU A 143 14.72 11.23 5.58
CA GLU A 143 15.80 12.08 5.07
C GLU A 143 15.49 12.43 3.62
N ILE A 144 15.02 13.66 3.40
CA ILE A 144 14.72 14.16 2.07
C ILE A 144 16.06 14.40 1.38
N SER A 145 16.33 13.65 0.31
CA SER A 145 17.50 13.91 -0.53
C SER A 145 17.33 15.27 -1.23
N LYS A 146 18.43 16.00 -1.46
CA LYS A 146 18.41 17.29 -2.18
C LYS A 146 17.68 17.23 -3.53
N GLN A 147 17.80 16.09 -4.23
CA GLN A 147 17.13 15.87 -5.51
C GLN A 147 15.61 15.81 -5.37
N SER A 148 15.10 15.20 -4.28
CA SER A 148 13.66 15.17 -3.98
C SER A 148 13.13 16.54 -3.57
N GLU A 149 13.94 17.33 -2.87
CA GLU A 149 13.62 18.71 -2.50
C GLU A 149 13.50 19.62 -3.74
N GLU A 150 14.44 19.51 -4.68
CA GLU A 150 14.41 20.24 -5.96
C GLU A 150 13.18 19.88 -6.82
N GLU A 151 12.76 18.62 -6.84
CA GLU A 151 11.53 18.22 -7.56
C GLU A 151 10.26 18.80 -6.92
N LEU A 152 10.19 18.91 -5.59
CA LEU A 152 9.06 19.51 -4.88
C LEU A 152 8.99 21.03 -5.12
N ILE A 153 10.15 21.70 -5.13
CA ILE A 153 10.26 23.12 -5.51
C ILE A 153 9.78 23.31 -6.95
N ARG A 154 10.25 22.47 -7.89
CA ARG A 154 9.86 22.52 -9.30
C ARG A 154 8.36 22.32 -9.50
N CYS A 155 7.71 21.52 -8.66
CA CYS A 155 6.26 21.30 -8.69
C CYS A 155 5.45 22.40 -7.98
N GLY A 156 6.08 23.50 -7.52
CA GLY A 156 5.39 24.60 -6.85
C GLY A 156 4.93 24.27 -5.41
N MET A 157 5.45 23.19 -4.83
CA MET A 157 5.03 22.68 -3.52
C MET A 157 5.88 23.19 -2.36
N ALA A 158 6.91 23.99 -2.64
CA ALA A 158 7.77 24.58 -1.62
C ALA A 158 7.18 25.88 -1.09
N SER A 159 6.19 25.75 -0.21
CA SER A 159 5.83 26.81 0.73
C SER A 159 5.31 26.15 1.98
N LEU A 160 6.22 25.62 2.82
CA LEU A 160 6.08 25.45 4.27
C LEU A 160 7.24 24.61 4.82
N TRP A 161 8.31 25.29 5.21
CA TRP A 161 9.19 24.83 6.29
C TRP A 161 9.64 26.06 7.09
N LEU A 162 8.71 26.57 7.89
CA LEU A 162 8.86 27.09 9.25
C LEU A 162 7.46 27.22 9.85
#